data_AF-A0A2E3XSA7-F1
#
_entry.id   AF-A0A2E3XSA7-F1
#
_cell.length_a   1.000
_cell.length_b   1.000
_cell.length_c   1.000
_cell.angle_alpha   90.00
_cell.angle_beta   90.00
_cell.angle_gamma   90.00
#
_symmetry.space_group_name_H-M   'P 1'
#
loop_
_entity.id
_entity.type
_entity.pdbx_description
1 polymer ?
#
loop_
_entity_poly.entity_id
_entity_poly.type
_entity_poly.pdbx_seq_one_letter_code
_entity_poly.pdbx_strand_id
1 'polypeptide(L)'
;MIYKNTGYNALDDRYTKNSGELYSSELIFDNLIWLTTKEAAVYLRRSVNAIHTLVSRRKLRARKFSNRLYFKKEELDYLIETSQLKGG
;
A
#
# COMPACT_ATOMS: atom_id res chain seq x y z
N MET A 1 -6.19 -49.91 -0.89
CA MET A 1 -6.06 -48.53 -0.35
C MET A 1 -5.27 -47.72 -1.37
N ILE A 2 -5.94 -46.90 -2.19
CA ILE A 2 -5.29 -46.17 -3.30
C ILE A 2 -5.13 -44.72 -2.85
N TYR A 3 -3.88 -44.28 -2.68
CA TYR A 3 -3.56 -42.88 -2.39
C TYR A 3 -3.74 -42.05 -3.66
N LYS A 4 -4.76 -41.19 -3.69
CA LYS A 4 -4.87 -40.15 -4.73
C LYS A 4 -3.96 -38.99 -4.33
N ASN A 5 -2.79 -38.91 -4.97
CA ASN A 5 -1.92 -37.75 -4.90
C ASN A 5 -2.55 -36.62 -5.73
N THR A 6 -3.37 -35.77 -5.10
CA THR A 6 -3.93 -34.58 -5.76
C THR A 6 -2.83 -33.52 -5.83
N GLY A 7 -2.19 -33.42 -7.00
CA GLY A 7 -1.18 -32.42 -7.30
C GLY A 7 -1.72 -31.00 -7.08
N TYR A 8 -1.28 -30.37 -6.00
CA TYR A 8 -1.50 -28.96 -5.72
C TYR A 8 -0.50 -28.13 -6.53
N ASN A 9 -0.76 -28.01 -7.83
CA ASN A 9 -0.27 -26.92 -8.66
C ASN A 9 -1.47 -26.06 -9.07
N ALA A 10 -2.06 -25.35 -8.10
CA ALA A 10 -2.99 -24.28 -8.42
C ALA A 10 -2.16 -23.02 -8.66
N LEU A 11 -1.76 -22.80 -9.92
CA LEU A 11 -1.39 -21.47 -10.39
C LEU A 11 -2.65 -20.60 -10.28
N ASP A 12 -2.75 -19.86 -9.18
CA ASP A 12 -3.83 -18.91 -8.96
C ASP A 12 -3.59 -17.69 -9.87
N ASP A 13 -4.14 -17.76 -11.09
CA ASP A 13 -4.13 -16.69 -12.10
C ASP A 13 -4.76 -15.37 -11.61
N ARG A 14 -5.30 -15.31 -10.38
CA ARG A 14 -5.90 -14.11 -9.81
C ARG A 14 -4.90 -13.01 -9.46
N TYR A 15 -3.59 -13.28 -9.45
CA TYR A 15 -2.56 -12.27 -9.12
C TYR A 15 -1.68 -11.82 -10.28
N THR A 16 -1.74 -12.46 -11.45
CA THR A 16 -0.91 -12.07 -12.59
C THR A 16 -1.58 -11.00 -13.44
N LYS A 17 -1.90 -9.84 -12.85
CA LYS A 17 -2.09 -8.61 -13.64
C LYS A 17 -0.72 -8.02 -13.95
N ASN A 18 -0.11 -8.49 -15.03
CA ASN A 18 0.83 -7.69 -15.81
C ASN A 18 0.07 -6.50 -16.40
N SER A 19 -0.19 -5.46 -15.59
CA SER A 19 -0.55 -4.15 -16.11
C SER A 19 0.74 -3.46 -16.54
N GLY A 20 1.19 -3.81 -17.75
CA GLY A 20 2.23 -3.10 -18.48
C GLY A 20 1.72 -1.74 -18.94
N GLU A 21 1.42 -0.86 -17.99
CA GLU A 21 1.23 0.55 -18.25
C GLU A 21 2.14 1.31 -17.31
N LEU A 22 3.32 1.66 -17.82
CA LEU A 22 4.16 2.76 -17.37
C LEU A 22 3.35 4.06 -17.56
N TYR A 23 2.27 4.23 -16.81
CA TYR A 23 1.68 5.54 -16.65
C TYR A 23 2.68 6.35 -15.86
N SER A 24 3.15 7.42 -16.48
CA SER A 24 3.82 8.58 -15.90
C SER A 24 3.28 8.90 -14.50
N SER A 25 3.85 8.20 -13.50
CA SER A 25 3.47 8.26 -12.09
C SER A 25 3.84 9.60 -11.45
N GLU A 26 4.54 10.44 -12.20
CA GLU A 26 5.15 11.67 -11.72
C GLU A 26 4.12 12.80 -11.54
N LEU A 27 3.00 12.80 -12.26
CA LEU A 27 2.05 13.92 -12.27
C LEU A 27 0.75 13.70 -11.49
N ILE A 28 0.51 12.48 -10.97
CA ILE A 28 -0.75 12.18 -10.28
C ILE A 28 -0.79 12.84 -8.88
N PHE A 29 0.35 13.19 -8.29
CA PHE A 29 0.43 13.60 -6.88
C PHE A 29 0.52 15.11 -6.64
N ASP A 30 0.51 15.93 -7.69
CA ASP A 30 0.86 17.35 -7.56
C ASP A 30 -0.25 18.18 -6.91
N ASN A 31 -1.52 17.75 -6.96
CA ASN A 31 -2.66 18.47 -6.39
C ASN A 31 -3.52 17.67 -5.40
N LEU A 32 -3.18 16.41 -5.08
CA LEU A 32 -3.97 15.62 -4.14
C LEU A 32 -3.56 15.89 -2.68
N ILE A 33 -4.44 16.54 -1.93
CA ILE A 33 -4.31 16.72 -0.47
C ILE A 33 -4.44 15.38 0.26
N TRP A 34 -5.29 14.49 -0.26
CA TRP A 34 -5.63 13.19 0.31
C TRP A 34 -5.16 12.06 -0.60
N LEU A 35 -4.32 11.20 -0.06
CA LEU A 35 -3.79 10.00 -0.71
C LEU A 35 -4.56 8.77 -0.23
N THR A 36 -4.89 7.87 -1.15
CA THR A 36 -5.40 6.53 -0.84
C THR A 36 -4.28 5.62 -0.33
N THR A 37 -4.60 4.44 0.21
CA THR A 37 -3.58 3.47 0.69
C THR A 37 -2.59 3.05 -0.38
N LYS A 38 -3.02 2.91 -1.64
CA LYS A 38 -2.14 2.54 -2.75
C LYS A 38 -1.18 3.67 -3.10
N GLU A 39 -1.71 4.89 -3.18
CA GLU A 39 -0.92 6.08 -3.46
C GLU A 39 0.08 6.38 -2.34
N ALA A 40 -0.35 6.29 -1.08
CA ALA A 40 0.55 6.43 0.07
C ALA A 40 1.68 5.37 0.06
N ALA A 41 1.39 4.15 -0.41
CA ALA A 41 2.37 3.08 -0.53
C ALA A 41 3.43 3.42 -1.59
N VAL A 42 2.99 3.93 -2.75
CA VAL A 42 3.88 4.45 -3.80
C VAL A 42 4.70 5.64 -3.28
N TYR A 43 4.06 6.58 -2.59
CA TYR A 43 4.68 7.78 -2.03
C TYR A 43 5.81 7.45 -1.04
N LEU A 44 5.54 6.56 -0.09
CA LEU A 44 6.53 6.12 0.91
C LEU A 44 7.51 5.06 0.40
N ARG A 45 7.37 4.61 -0.85
CA ARG A 45 8.10 3.48 -1.44
C ARG A 45 8.05 2.22 -0.58
N ARG A 46 6.86 1.89 -0.06
CA ARG A 46 6.61 0.72 0.79
C ARG A 46 5.48 -0.14 0.21
N SER A 47 5.36 -1.37 0.67
CA SER A 47 4.22 -2.22 0.30
C SER A 47 2.93 -1.76 0.99
N VAL A 48 1.79 -2.04 0.36
CA VAL A 48 0.45 -1.73 0.93
C VAL A 48 0.26 -2.40 2.30
N ASN A 49 0.76 -3.63 2.46
CA ASN A 49 0.73 -4.37 3.74
C ASN A 49 1.54 -3.69 4.83
N ALA A 50 2.68 -3.08 4.48
CA ALA A 50 3.47 -2.30 5.43
C ALA A 50 2.68 -1.08 5.92
N ILE A 51 1.96 -0.39 5.03
CA ILE A 51 1.08 0.72 5.43
C ILE A 51 -0.02 0.25 6.38
N HIS A 52 -0.70 -0.86 6.07
CA HIS A 52 -1.70 -1.42 6.98
C HIS A 52 -1.12 -1.75 8.37
N THR A 53 0.11 -2.26 8.41
CA THR A 53 0.83 -2.53 9.66
C THR A 53 1.17 -1.25 10.42
N LEU A 54 1.59 -0.19 9.72
CA LEU A 54 1.87 1.11 10.33
C LEU A 54 0.60 1.77 10.90
N VAL A 55 -0.52 1.65 10.18
CA VAL A 55 -1.82 2.13 10.63
C VAL A 55 -2.31 1.35 11.84
N SER A 56 -2.24 0.02 11.82
CA SER A 56 -2.66 -0.81 12.96
C SER A 56 -1.80 -0.57 14.20
N ARG A 57 -0.50 -0.33 14.02
CA ARG A 57 0.45 0.08 15.07
C ARG A 57 0.32 1.54 15.49
N ARG A 58 -0.64 2.30 14.93
CA ARG A 58 -0.89 3.73 15.19
C ARG A 58 0.33 4.64 14.94
N LYS A 59 1.26 4.21 14.09
CA LYS A 59 2.44 4.99 13.67
C LYS A 59 2.10 5.99 12.56
N LEU A 60 1.04 5.72 11.83
CA LEU A 60 0.60 6.53 10.69
C LEU A 60 -0.88 6.90 10.89
N ARG A 61 -1.19 8.19 10.83
CA ARG A 61 -2.55 8.69 11.06
C ARG A 61 -3.38 8.48 9.79
N ALA A 62 -4.36 7.58 9.87
CA ALA A 62 -5.31 7.33 8.80
C ALA A 62 -6.65 7.99 9.13
N ARG A 63 -7.28 8.65 8.15
CA ARG A 63 -8.66 9.13 8.27
C ARG A 63 -9.58 8.20 7.49
N LYS A 64 -10.66 7.76 8.13
CA LYS A 64 -11.62 6.82 7.54
C LYS A 64 -12.76 7.60 6.89
N PHE A 65 -13.01 7.35 5.61
CA PHE A 65 -14.19 7.86 4.91
C PHE A 65 -14.83 6.74 4.08
N SER A 66 -16.11 6.45 4.34
CA SER A 66 -16.89 5.41 3.66
C SER A 66 -16.12 4.08 3.44
N ASN A 67 -15.55 3.55 4.54
CA ASN A 67 -14.76 2.31 4.57
C ASN A 67 -13.38 2.35 3.88
N ARG A 68 -12.94 3.49 3.36
CA ARG A 68 -11.59 3.68 2.82
C ARG A 68 -10.73 4.50 3.77
N LEU A 69 -9.42 4.26 3.71
CA LEU A 69 -8.42 5.02 4.45
C LEU A 69 -7.82 6.07 3.53
N TYR A 70 -7.75 7.29 4.05
CA TYR A 70 -7.11 8.42 3.40
C TYR A 70 -6.01 8.97 4.29
N PHE A 71 -4.94 9.43 3.65
CA PHE A 71 -3.73 9.93 4.26
C PHE A 71 -3.49 11.36 3.77
N LYS A 72 -3.20 12.28 4.67
CA LYS A 72 -2.89 13.66 4.27
C LYS A 72 -1.43 13.71 3.83
N LYS A 73 -1.15 14.25 2.64
CA LYS A 73 0.22 14.33 2.11
C LYS A 73 1.18 15.06 3.08
N GLU A 74 0.78 16.23 3.57
CA GLU A 74 1.53 17.02 4.55
C GLU A 74 1.86 16.24 5.84
N GLU A 75 0.96 15.36 6.31
CA GLU A 75 1.23 14.53 7.49
C GLU A 75 2.30 13.47 7.18
N LEU A 76 2.32 12.91 5.97
CA LEU A 76 3.36 11.99 5.54
C LEU A 76 4.72 12.69 5.43
N ASP A 77 4.75 13.89 4.85
CA ASP A 77 5.96 14.70 4.72
C ASP A 77 6.54 15.04 6.08
N TYR A 78 5.71 15.53 6.99
CA TYR A 78 6.10 15.79 8.37
C TYR A 78 6.66 14.54 9.06
N LEU A 79 6.07 13.36 8.85
CA LEU A 79 6.58 12.11 9.43
C LEU A 79 7.94 11.68 8.86
N ILE A 80 8.20 11.97 7.58
CA ILE A 80 9.50 11.74 6.94
C ILE A 80 10.54 12.70 7.51
N GLU A 81 10.24 14.00 7.54
CA GLU A 81 11.12 15.05 8.04
C GLU A 81 11.47 14.87 9.52
N THR A 82 10.47 14.53 10.33
CA THR A 82 10.68 14.32 11.77
C THR A 82 11.31 12.98 12.12
N SER A 83 11.58 12.12 11.13
CA SER A 83 12.24 10.81 11.27
C SER A 83 11.72 9.97 12.46
N GLN A 84 10.43 10.08 12.78
CA GLN A 84 9.84 9.35 13.91
C GLN A 84 9.69 7.84 13.64
N LEU A 85 9.88 7.42 12.40
CA LEU A 85 9.88 6.01 11.99
C LEU A 85 11.25 5.36 12.25
N LYS A 86 11.55 5.06 13.52
CA LYS A 86 12.58 4.05 13.87
C LYS A 86 11.98 2.65 13.70
N GLY A 87 12.34 1.95 12.64
CA GLY A 87 12.03 0.51 12.48
C GLY A 87 12.24 -0.03 11.07
N GLY A 88 13.11 -1.03 10.95
CA GLY A 88 13.29 -1.89 9.77
C GLY A 88 12.20 -2.95 9.66
#